data_AF-A0A1J1IKD2-F1
#
_entry.id   AF-A0A1J1IKD2-F1
#
_cell.length_a   1.000
_cell.length_b   1.000
_cell.length_c   1.000
_cell.angle_alpha   90.00
_cell.angle_beta   90.00
_cell.angle_gamma   90.00
#
_symmetry.space_group_name_H-M   'P 1'
#
loop_
_entity.id
_entity.type
_entity.pdbx_description
1 polymer ?
#
loop_
_entity_poly.entity_id
_entity_poly.type
_entity_poly.pdbx_seq_one_letter_code
_entity_poly.pdbx_strand_id
1 'polypeptide(L)'
;MEFYQTKDRLQEIATIDFRILTAHYAKYQSFEENHRQKLAKTIIYSIFEADIDKILTKADFKYLAALVVELFPTETIGTYYVPSHKGSSPTGKLFSCYRNLRNTLAQVGLISRDTRNNLQPSTTIDAFPDSPGVGDESDNNILEGINTLRLDANKKFPHIENIDVKKSISSIAPKILDKVKLLRNETKAVSLLKEYLNDKKVDQSLLALILLPFIFSPAPFKRSWDDSASTSTAKHSKADAYRYFCSHFKTKEEMGTFDETSTVSSADPLPPRIYIIGCLKKAPTAVILLDDIEYEISDPLDAFDVMFKIFIGLNLKYPRQSVIVWTFIERFVYRLHQNHINNSQLLTIINEMTNYAGKTLNEDKNEVKPQNNDRQDNIGIHQKLLDDFEIIADQKYTIKTRKDLHIKEIYSNNQAEKKNYESSADVEKLGFDHEDPFYVKDEFEFVLNQRDQETQTDAFVVSDKRQEDSNQSKDDKLFCILYPDFVDLSKVQLGELLTEKIHKIEKLEDKNHKLEVAMKALL
;
A
#
# COMPACT_ATOMS: atom_id res chain seq x y z
N MET A 1 -19.89 15.94 -36.36
CA MET A 1 -19.57 17.16 -35.59
C MET A 1 -20.85 17.97 -35.29
N GLU A 2 -21.89 17.35 -34.73
CA GLU A 2 -23.23 17.99 -34.65
C GLU A 2 -23.46 18.83 -33.38
N PHE A 3 -22.78 18.54 -32.27
CA PHE A 3 -23.10 19.14 -30.97
C PHE A 3 -22.53 20.54 -30.73
N TYR A 4 -21.26 20.76 -31.08
CA TYR A 4 -20.59 22.04 -30.89
C TYR A 4 -20.02 22.51 -32.22
N GLN A 5 -20.88 22.96 -33.13
CA GLN A 5 -20.44 23.42 -34.45
C GLN A 5 -19.53 24.66 -34.37
N THR A 6 -19.64 25.42 -33.29
CA THR A 6 -18.86 26.64 -33.04
C THR A 6 -18.49 26.74 -31.56
N LYS A 7 -17.53 27.61 -31.23
CA LYS A 7 -17.19 27.94 -29.83
C LYS A 7 -18.36 28.54 -29.05
N ASP A 8 -19.25 29.27 -29.73
CA ASP A 8 -20.41 29.91 -29.10
C ASP A 8 -21.36 28.87 -28.51
N ARG A 9 -21.53 27.73 -29.21
CA ARG A 9 -22.31 26.59 -28.68
C ARG A 9 -21.70 25.96 -27.44
N LEU A 10 -20.38 26.00 -27.28
CA LEU A 10 -19.75 25.52 -26.04
C LEU A 10 -19.99 26.49 -24.88
N GLN A 11 -20.08 27.80 -25.16
CA GLN A 11 -20.45 28.80 -24.14
C GLN A 11 -21.93 28.71 -23.73
N GLU A 12 -22.79 28.17 -24.60
CA GLU A 12 -24.20 27.90 -24.30
C GLU A 12 -24.42 26.73 -23.33
N ILE A 13 -23.36 26.02 -22.90
CA ILE A 13 -23.48 25.01 -21.84
C ILE A 13 -24.01 25.70 -20.57
N ALA A 14 -25.30 25.51 -20.29
CA ALA A 14 -26.04 26.23 -19.27
C ALA A 14 -25.74 25.76 -17.84
N THR A 15 -24.77 24.87 -17.65
CA THR A 15 -24.41 24.35 -16.33
C THR A 15 -23.73 25.43 -15.49
N ILE A 16 -24.06 25.46 -14.20
CA ILE A 16 -23.47 26.39 -13.24
C ILE A 16 -21.94 26.20 -13.18
N ASP A 17 -21.47 24.95 -13.26
CA ASP A 17 -20.04 24.62 -13.25
C ASP A 17 -19.28 25.27 -14.41
N PHE A 18 -19.83 25.26 -15.62
CA PHE A 18 -19.19 25.88 -16.78
C PHE A 18 -19.11 27.41 -16.63
N ARG A 19 -20.16 28.02 -16.09
CA ARG A 19 -20.21 29.46 -15.81
C ARG A 19 -19.19 29.87 -14.76
N ILE A 20 -19.03 29.07 -13.70
CA ILE A 20 -18.00 29.29 -12.67
C ILE A 20 -16.61 29.23 -13.30
N LEU A 21 -16.33 28.24 -14.14
CA LEU A 21 -15.05 28.11 -14.83
C LEU A 21 -14.78 29.29 -15.76
N THR A 22 -15.78 29.75 -16.50
CA THR A 22 -15.68 30.92 -17.39
C THR A 22 -15.39 32.19 -16.59
N ALA A 23 -16.09 32.40 -15.47
CA ALA A 23 -15.86 33.55 -14.59
C ALA A 23 -14.47 33.50 -13.92
N HIS A 24 -14.03 32.31 -13.49
CA HIS A 24 -12.68 32.10 -12.95
C HIS A 24 -11.62 32.46 -13.99
N TYR A 25 -11.75 31.95 -15.22
CA TYR A 25 -10.81 32.24 -16.28
C TYR A 25 -10.80 33.73 -16.64
N ALA A 26 -11.97 34.38 -16.73
CA ALA A 26 -12.04 35.82 -16.97
C ALA A 26 -11.24 36.61 -15.93
N LYS A 27 -11.25 36.18 -14.67
CA LYS A 27 -10.53 36.81 -13.56
C LYS A 27 -9.02 36.53 -13.56
N TYR A 28 -8.60 35.28 -13.79
CA TYR A 28 -7.20 34.84 -13.58
C TYR A 28 -6.44 34.52 -14.87
N GLN A 29 -7.11 34.51 -16.02
CA GLN A 29 -6.56 34.19 -17.35
C GLN A 29 -5.76 32.89 -17.37
N SER A 30 -6.11 31.92 -16.53
CA SER A 30 -5.46 30.63 -16.44
C SER A 30 -6.32 29.63 -15.68
N PHE A 31 -6.13 28.34 -15.96
CA PHE A 31 -6.69 27.26 -15.17
C PHE A 31 -5.63 26.53 -14.36
N GLU A 32 -6.02 26.13 -13.16
CA GLU A 32 -5.30 25.13 -12.37
C GLU A 32 -5.75 23.72 -12.77
N GLU A 33 -5.02 22.71 -12.29
CA GLU A 33 -5.27 21.31 -12.65
C GLU A 33 -6.71 20.84 -12.32
N ASN A 34 -7.23 21.30 -11.19
CA ASN A 34 -8.60 21.03 -10.75
C ASN A 34 -9.65 21.66 -11.67
N HIS A 35 -9.40 22.88 -12.13
CA HIS A 35 -10.28 23.59 -13.06
C HIS A 35 -10.34 22.90 -14.42
N ARG A 36 -9.18 22.47 -14.94
CA ARG A 36 -9.10 21.72 -16.21
C ARG A 36 -9.85 20.39 -16.14
N GLN A 37 -9.77 19.70 -15.00
CA GLN A 37 -10.48 18.44 -14.78
C GLN A 37 -12.01 18.66 -14.77
N LYS A 38 -12.47 19.70 -14.05
CA LYS A 38 -13.89 20.09 -14.03
C LYS A 38 -14.38 20.48 -15.42
N LEU A 39 -13.61 21.28 -16.16
CA LEU A 39 -13.94 21.68 -17.53
C LEU A 39 -14.15 20.47 -18.45
N ALA A 40 -13.19 19.54 -18.47
CA ALA A 40 -13.30 18.33 -19.28
C ALA A 40 -14.54 17.50 -18.90
N LYS A 41 -14.83 17.39 -17.60
CA LYS A 41 -16.03 16.70 -17.11
C LYS A 41 -17.31 17.35 -17.61
N THR A 42 -17.45 18.65 -17.46
CA THR A 42 -18.64 19.40 -17.88
C THR A 42 -18.90 19.28 -19.39
N ILE A 43 -17.85 19.36 -20.21
CA ILE A 43 -17.97 19.19 -21.67
C ILE A 43 -18.42 17.77 -22.03
N ILE A 44 -17.84 16.75 -21.42
CA ILE A 44 -18.20 15.35 -21.74
C ILE A 44 -19.60 15.01 -21.22
N TYR A 45 -19.97 15.52 -20.04
CA TYR A 45 -21.29 15.25 -19.44
C TYR A 45 -22.40 15.88 -20.27
N SER A 46 -22.25 17.12 -20.72
CA SER A 46 -23.24 17.79 -21.58
C SER A 46 -23.44 17.06 -22.92
N ILE A 47 -22.43 16.40 -23.47
CA ILE A 47 -22.57 15.55 -24.66
C ILE A 47 -23.45 14.33 -24.36
N PHE A 48 -23.20 13.63 -23.25
CA PHE A 48 -23.94 12.42 -22.86
C PHE A 48 -25.35 12.71 -22.32
N GLU A 49 -25.57 13.90 -21.75
CA GLU A 49 -26.90 14.39 -21.39
C GLU A 49 -27.78 14.58 -22.62
N ALA A 50 -27.18 14.96 -23.75
CA ALA A 50 -27.91 15.16 -24.99
C ALA A 50 -28.05 13.88 -25.83
N ASP A 51 -27.06 13.00 -25.81
CA ASP A 51 -27.09 11.69 -26.48
C ASP A 51 -26.23 10.69 -25.70
N ILE A 52 -26.89 9.81 -24.93
CA ILE A 52 -26.22 8.85 -24.04
C ILE A 52 -25.42 7.79 -24.82
N ASP A 53 -25.85 7.45 -26.03
CA ASP A 53 -25.23 6.40 -26.85
C ASP A 53 -24.07 6.95 -27.70
N LYS A 54 -23.79 8.25 -27.62
CA LYS A 54 -22.81 8.92 -28.47
C LYS A 54 -21.41 8.30 -28.33
N ILE A 55 -20.84 7.88 -29.47
CA ILE A 55 -19.45 7.44 -29.56
C ILE A 55 -18.59 8.62 -30.05
N LEU A 56 -17.63 9.04 -29.23
CA LEU A 56 -16.66 10.07 -29.60
C LEU A 56 -15.46 9.44 -30.32
N THR A 57 -15.20 9.92 -31.54
CA THR A 57 -14.06 9.51 -32.37
C THR A 57 -12.80 10.32 -32.05
N LYS A 58 -11.65 9.89 -32.58
CA LYS A 58 -10.39 10.66 -32.47
C LYS A 58 -10.51 12.08 -33.04
N ALA A 59 -11.30 12.27 -34.09
CA ALA A 59 -11.52 13.57 -34.69
C ALA A 59 -12.33 14.48 -33.75
N ASP A 60 -13.34 13.93 -33.08
CA ASP A 60 -14.16 14.67 -32.11
C ASP A 60 -13.31 15.18 -30.94
N PHE A 61 -12.41 14.36 -30.39
CA PHE A 61 -11.53 14.81 -29.30
C PHE A 61 -10.54 15.90 -29.71
N LYS A 62 -9.95 15.80 -30.91
CA LYS A 62 -9.08 16.87 -31.44
C LYS A 62 -9.85 18.18 -31.59
N TYR A 63 -11.06 18.08 -32.12
CA TYR A 63 -11.92 19.23 -32.33
C TYR A 63 -12.37 19.87 -31.01
N LEU A 64 -12.82 19.09 -30.03
CA LEU A 64 -13.16 19.58 -28.69
C LEU A 64 -11.96 20.24 -28.00
N ALA A 65 -10.77 19.64 -28.08
CA ALA A 65 -9.56 20.25 -27.52
C ALA A 65 -9.21 21.59 -28.21
N ALA A 66 -9.41 21.70 -29.53
CA ALA A 66 -9.22 22.95 -30.24
C ALA A 66 -10.24 24.03 -29.82
N LEU A 67 -11.52 23.68 -29.65
CA LEU A 67 -12.54 24.60 -29.15
C LEU A 67 -12.23 25.12 -27.74
N VAL A 68 -11.69 24.25 -26.87
CA VAL A 68 -11.27 24.65 -25.52
C VAL A 68 -10.16 25.69 -25.58
N VAL A 69 -9.14 25.48 -26.43
CA VAL A 69 -8.04 26.44 -26.60
C VAL A 69 -8.50 27.74 -27.27
N GLU A 70 -9.48 27.65 -28.18
CA GLU A 70 -10.07 28.84 -28.80
C GLU A 70 -10.81 29.71 -27.77
N LEU A 71 -11.49 29.09 -26.80
CA LEU A 71 -12.20 29.78 -25.73
C LEU A 71 -11.29 30.24 -24.59
N PHE A 72 -10.22 29.49 -24.34
CA PHE A 72 -9.29 29.72 -23.23
C PHE A 72 -7.85 29.71 -23.78
N PRO A 73 -7.37 30.83 -24.36
CA PRO A 73 -6.11 30.87 -25.11
C PRO A 73 -4.83 30.48 -24.35
N THR A 74 -4.83 30.46 -23.02
CA THR A 74 -3.67 30.00 -22.23
C THR A 74 -3.58 28.49 -22.10
N GLU A 75 -4.62 27.76 -22.48
CA GLU A 75 -4.64 26.31 -22.43
C GLU A 75 -3.94 25.70 -23.66
N THR A 76 -3.54 24.42 -23.54
CA THR A 76 -2.88 23.71 -24.64
C THR A 76 -3.69 22.50 -25.09
N ILE A 77 -3.68 22.21 -26.39
CA ILE A 77 -4.42 21.07 -26.97
C ILE A 77 -4.01 19.76 -26.29
N GLY A 78 -2.72 19.57 -26.04
CA GLY A 78 -2.16 18.35 -25.44
C GLY A 78 -2.66 18.07 -24.01
N THR A 79 -3.04 19.10 -23.25
CA THR A 79 -3.64 18.95 -21.93
C THR A 79 -4.99 18.21 -22.00
N TYR A 80 -5.77 18.47 -23.06
CA TYR A 80 -7.13 17.96 -23.20
C TYR A 80 -7.17 16.69 -24.05
N TYR A 81 -6.32 16.58 -25.07
CA TYR A 81 -6.23 15.41 -25.90
C TYR A 81 -4.86 15.23 -26.55
N VAL A 82 -4.26 14.06 -26.35
CA VAL A 82 -3.09 13.58 -27.09
C VAL A 82 -3.49 12.32 -27.85
N PRO A 83 -3.38 12.30 -29.19
CA PRO A 83 -3.68 11.12 -29.96
C PRO A 83 -2.72 9.96 -29.65
N SER A 84 -3.19 8.74 -29.85
CA SER A 84 -2.38 7.52 -29.76
C SER A 84 -1.21 7.53 -30.76
N HIS A 85 -0.03 7.11 -30.31
CA HIS A 85 1.17 6.96 -31.14
C HIS A 85 1.82 5.59 -30.89
N LYS A 86 2.10 4.83 -31.95
CA LYS A 86 2.91 3.59 -31.92
C LYS A 86 2.60 2.66 -30.72
N GLY A 87 1.33 2.28 -30.57
CA GLY A 87 0.90 1.34 -29.52
C GLY A 87 0.56 1.97 -28.16
N SER A 88 0.76 3.27 -27.96
CA SER A 88 0.23 3.94 -26.76
C SER A 88 -1.27 4.19 -26.88
N SER A 89 -2.02 4.06 -25.78
CA SER A 89 -3.41 4.52 -25.74
C SER A 89 -3.48 6.05 -25.83
N PRO A 90 -4.53 6.64 -26.43
CA PRO A 90 -4.70 8.09 -26.42
C PRO A 90 -4.85 8.60 -24.97
N THR A 91 -4.37 9.81 -24.71
CA THR A 91 -4.37 10.42 -23.37
C THR A 91 -4.97 11.83 -23.39
N GLY A 92 -5.04 12.50 -22.24
CA GLY A 92 -5.61 13.84 -22.07
C GLY A 92 -6.93 13.83 -21.31
N LYS A 93 -7.28 14.98 -20.73
CA LYS A 93 -8.41 15.10 -19.79
C LYS A 93 -9.77 14.75 -20.40
N LEU A 94 -10.03 15.14 -21.65
CA LEU A 94 -11.31 14.84 -22.33
C LEU A 94 -11.47 13.33 -22.56
N PHE A 95 -10.41 12.67 -23.05
CA PHE A 95 -10.45 11.23 -23.32
C PHE A 95 -10.57 10.42 -22.03
N SER A 96 -9.79 10.76 -21.00
CA SER A 96 -9.88 10.10 -19.70
C SER A 96 -11.26 10.24 -19.08
N CYS A 97 -11.86 11.44 -19.15
CA CYS A 97 -13.21 11.66 -18.64
C CYS A 97 -14.27 10.88 -19.42
N TYR A 98 -14.19 10.88 -20.75
CA TYR A 98 -15.06 10.07 -21.62
C TYR A 98 -15.01 8.59 -21.28
N ARG A 99 -13.80 8.03 -21.19
CA ARG A 99 -13.59 6.61 -20.89
C ARG A 99 -14.18 6.25 -19.53
N ASN A 100 -13.92 7.06 -18.52
CA ASN A 100 -14.43 6.83 -17.17
C ASN A 100 -15.97 6.92 -17.13
N LEU A 101 -16.56 7.95 -17.73
CA LEU A 101 -18.02 8.12 -17.77
C LEU A 101 -18.69 6.96 -18.52
N ARG A 102 -18.20 6.60 -19.71
CA ARG A 102 -18.77 5.50 -20.50
C ARG A 102 -18.66 4.17 -19.77
N ASN A 103 -17.56 3.91 -19.07
CA ASN A 103 -17.40 2.71 -18.23
C ASN A 103 -18.41 2.69 -17.08
N THR A 104 -18.64 3.83 -16.42
CA THR A 104 -19.66 3.95 -15.36
C THR A 104 -21.07 3.71 -15.92
N LEU A 105 -21.42 4.32 -17.06
CA LEU A 105 -22.72 4.13 -17.71
C LEU A 105 -22.93 2.68 -18.15
N ALA A 106 -21.89 2.02 -18.67
CA ALA A 106 -21.94 0.61 -19.03
C ALA A 106 -22.07 -0.31 -17.79
N GLN A 107 -21.42 0.04 -16.68
CA GLN A 107 -21.51 -0.71 -15.43
C GLN A 107 -22.94 -0.69 -14.85
N VAL A 108 -23.67 0.41 -15.00
CA VAL A 108 -25.07 0.53 -14.58
C VAL A 108 -26.07 0.06 -15.65
N GLY A 109 -25.60 -0.45 -16.79
CA GLY A 109 -26.45 -0.97 -17.86
C GLY A 109 -27.18 0.09 -18.69
N LEU A 110 -26.77 1.37 -18.61
CA LEU A 110 -27.34 2.45 -19.43
C LEU A 110 -26.80 2.47 -20.85
N ILE A 111 -25.61 1.91 -21.08
CA ILE A 111 -25.01 1.72 -22.41
C ILE A 111 -24.54 0.28 -22.53
N SER A 112 -24.73 -0.36 -23.69
CA SER A 112 -24.18 -1.68 -23.95
C SER A 112 -22.65 -1.62 -24.06
N ARG A 113 -21.93 -2.54 -23.38
CA ARG A 113 -20.54 -2.79 -23.72
C ARG A 113 -20.54 -3.41 -25.11
N ASP A 114 -20.16 -2.62 -26.12
CA ASP A 114 -19.88 -3.13 -27.45
C ASP A 114 -18.80 -4.21 -27.33
N THR A 115 -19.27 -5.45 -27.26
CA THR A 115 -18.42 -6.62 -27.20
C THR A 115 -17.95 -6.80 -28.63
N ARG A 116 -16.87 -6.09 -29.02
CA ARG A 116 -16.31 -6.14 -30.38
C ARG A 116 -15.76 -7.51 -30.80
N ASN A 117 -16.12 -8.59 -30.08
CA ASN A 117 -15.70 -9.96 -30.34
C ASN A 117 -16.82 -10.86 -30.87
N ASN A 118 -17.92 -10.32 -31.42
CA ASN A 118 -18.96 -11.17 -32.04
C ASN A 118 -19.35 -10.73 -33.46
N LEU A 119 -18.35 -10.49 -34.31
CA LEU A 119 -18.53 -10.69 -35.75
C LEU A 119 -18.65 -12.20 -35.98
N GLN A 120 -19.89 -12.69 -35.98
CA GLN A 120 -20.16 -14.04 -36.45
C GLN A 120 -19.70 -14.15 -37.92
N PRO A 121 -18.94 -15.19 -38.29
CA PRO A 121 -18.69 -15.50 -39.69
C PRO A 121 -20.02 -15.87 -40.35
N SER A 122 -20.44 -15.09 -41.34
CA SER A 122 -21.65 -15.37 -42.11
C SER A 122 -21.49 -16.74 -42.79
N THR A 123 -22.27 -17.72 -42.34
CA THR A 123 -22.35 -19.05 -42.93
C THR A 123 -23.26 -18.98 -44.15
N THR A 124 -22.68 -18.70 -45.31
CA THR A 124 -23.17 -19.28 -46.57
C THR A 124 -22.27 -20.48 -46.84
N ILE A 125 -22.83 -21.66 -46.58
CA ILE A 125 -22.21 -22.96 -46.80
C ILE A 125 -22.31 -23.23 -48.30
N ASP A 126 -21.23 -22.98 -49.03
CA ASP A 126 -20.91 -23.74 -50.24
C ASP A 126 -19.80 -24.73 -49.89
N ALA A 127 -20.13 -26.00 -50.09
CA ALA A 127 -19.30 -27.14 -49.76
C ALA A 127 -17.98 -27.13 -50.54
N PHE A 128 -16.86 -27.12 -49.81
CA PHE A 128 -15.56 -27.60 -50.29
C PHE A 128 -14.94 -28.54 -49.24
N PRO A 129 -14.20 -29.57 -49.68
CA PRO A 129 -13.87 -30.73 -48.88
C PRO A 129 -12.59 -30.53 -48.06
N ASP A 130 -12.61 -31.11 -46.86
CA ASP A 130 -11.47 -31.58 -46.06
C ASP A 130 -10.19 -30.73 -46.10
N SER A 131 -10.16 -29.70 -45.26
CA SER A 131 -8.91 -29.07 -44.82
C SER A 131 -8.44 -29.72 -43.50
N PRO A 132 -7.15 -30.09 -43.37
CA PRO A 132 -6.64 -30.82 -42.21
C PRO A 132 -6.58 -29.93 -40.95
N GLY A 133 -6.76 -30.58 -39.80
CA GLY A 133 -7.03 -29.96 -38.50
C GLY A 133 -6.08 -28.84 -38.08
N VAL A 134 -6.69 -27.73 -37.66
CA VAL A 134 -6.08 -26.65 -36.89
C VAL A 134 -6.24 -27.01 -35.41
N GLY A 135 -5.22 -27.67 -34.86
CA GLY A 135 -5.06 -27.90 -33.42
C GLY A 135 -3.61 -27.60 -33.05
N ASP A 136 -3.40 -26.97 -31.90
CA ASP A 136 -2.11 -26.80 -31.19
C ASP A 136 -1.24 -25.54 -31.42
N GLU A 137 -1.62 -24.54 -32.23
CA GLU A 137 -0.80 -23.31 -32.34
C GLU A 137 -1.03 -22.28 -31.19
N SER A 138 -2.14 -22.34 -30.45
CA SER A 138 -2.43 -21.37 -29.38
C SER A 138 -1.54 -21.54 -28.15
N ASP A 139 -1.25 -22.78 -27.77
CA ASP A 139 -0.65 -23.10 -26.48
C ASP A 139 0.87 -22.80 -26.46
N ASN A 140 1.51 -22.94 -27.63
CA ASN A 140 2.93 -22.61 -27.80
C ASN A 140 3.21 -21.12 -27.57
N ASN A 141 2.32 -20.23 -28.03
CA ASN A 141 2.48 -18.78 -27.88
C ASN A 141 2.37 -18.33 -26.41
N ILE A 142 1.52 -18.99 -25.61
CA ILE A 142 1.33 -18.66 -24.18
C ILE A 142 2.59 -19.03 -23.39
N LEU A 143 3.14 -20.22 -23.63
CA LEU A 143 4.36 -20.67 -22.97
C LEU A 143 5.57 -19.80 -23.33
N GLU A 144 5.66 -19.37 -24.59
CA GLU A 144 6.69 -18.43 -25.05
C GLU A 144 6.60 -17.07 -24.33
N GLY A 145 5.38 -16.59 -24.09
CA GLY A 145 5.13 -15.38 -23.29
C GLY A 145 5.67 -15.47 -21.87
N ILE A 146 5.39 -16.58 -21.16
CA ILE A 146 5.91 -16.82 -19.79
C ILE A 146 7.44 -16.87 -19.79
N ASN A 147 8.03 -17.57 -20.75
CA ASN A 147 9.48 -17.70 -20.85
C ASN A 147 10.14 -16.34 -21.12
N THR A 148 9.53 -15.51 -21.95
CA THR A 148 10.00 -14.13 -22.19
C THR A 148 10.00 -13.31 -20.90
N LEU A 149 8.92 -13.38 -20.11
CA LEU A 149 8.81 -12.67 -18.83
C LEU A 149 9.88 -13.14 -17.82
N ARG A 150 10.21 -14.44 -17.80
CA ARG A 150 11.31 -14.99 -16.99
C ARG A 150 12.66 -14.46 -17.44
N LEU A 151 12.92 -14.45 -18.75
CA LEU A 151 14.17 -13.97 -19.32
C LEU A 151 14.42 -12.50 -18.97
N ASP A 152 13.40 -11.66 -19.03
CA ASP A 152 13.50 -10.24 -18.64
C ASP A 152 13.85 -10.07 -17.16
N ALA A 153 13.22 -10.85 -16.28
CA ALA A 153 13.52 -10.85 -14.85
C ALA A 153 14.95 -11.33 -14.56
N ASN A 154 15.38 -12.44 -15.19
CA ASN A 154 16.72 -13.01 -15.02
C ASN A 154 17.80 -12.05 -15.59
N LYS A 155 17.53 -11.40 -16.71
CA LYS A 155 18.43 -10.39 -17.28
C LYS A 155 18.61 -9.20 -16.34
N LYS A 156 17.53 -8.76 -15.68
CA LYS A 156 17.57 -7.66 -14.72
C LYS A 156 18.22 -8.08 -13.39
N PHE A 157 18.04 -9.32 -12.97
CA PHE A 157 18.59 -9.88 -11.73
C PHE A 157 19.18 -11.29 -11.95
N PRO A 158 20.41 -11.41 -12.45
CA PRO A 158 20.97 -12.73 -12.81
C PRO A 158 21.05 -13.73 -11.63
N HIS A 159 21.20 -13.23 -10.40
CA HIS A 159 21.30 -14.07 -9.21
C HIS A 159 20.01 -14.79 -8.82
N ILE A 160 18.85 -14.41 -9.38
CA ILE A 160 17.57 -15.07 -9.06
C ILE A 160 17.22 -16.21 -10.03
N GLU A 161 17.97 -16.40 -11.11
CA GLU A 161 17.66 -17.37 -12.17
C GLU A 161 17.53 -18.80 -11.61
N ASN A 162 18.41 -19.16 -10.67
CA ASN A 162 18.51 -20.50 -10.11
C ASN A 162 17.87 -20.62 -8.70
N ILE A 163 17.01 -19.68 -8.32
CA ILE A 163 16.33 -19.74 -7.02
C ILE A 163 15.16 -20.71 -7.11
N ASP A 164 15.18 -21.73 -6.25
CA ASP A 164 14.12 -22.72 -6.14
C ASP A 164 13.13 -22.32 -5.03
N VAL A 165 11.98 -21.77 -5.44
CA VAL A 165 10.90 -21.37 -4.54
C VAL A 165 10.42 -22.54 -3.68
N LYS A 166 10.30 -23.74 -4.25
CA LYS A 166 9.83 -24.93 -3.55
C LYS A 166 10.75 -25.27 -2.39
N LYS A 167 12.06 -25.30 -2.64
CA LYS A 167 13.07 -25.57 -1.62
C LYS A 167 13.12 -24.50 -0.53
N SER A 168 13.07 -23.22 -0.91
CA SER A 168 13.07 -22.11 0.05
C SER A 168 11.84 -22.17 0.95
N ILE A 169 10.65 -22.41 0.39
CA ILE A 169 9.41 -22.48 1.17
C ILE A 169 9.32 -23.77 1.99
N SER A 170 9.76 -24.93 1.47
CA SER A 170 9.69 -26.19 2.20
C SER A 170 10.45 -26.14 3.52
N SER A 171 11.58 -25.42 3.56
CA SER A 171 12.38 -25.24 4.79
C SER A 171 11.65 -24.47 5.90
N ILE A 172 10.62 -23.70 5.59
CA ILE A 172 9.88 -22.87 6.55
C ILE A 172 8.38 -23.18 6.62
N ALA A 173 7.88 -24.05 5.74
CA ALA A 173 6.47 -24.42 5.67
C ALA A 173 5.91 -24.90 7.03
N PRO A 174 6.60 -25.78 7.80
CA PRO A 174 6.08 -26.19 9.10
C PRO A 174 5.87 -25.00 10.05
N LYS A 175 6.81 -24.06 10.08
CA LYS A 175 6.75 -22.88 10.94
C LYS A 175 5.63 -21.91 10.54
N ILE A 176 5.41 -21.74 9.23
CA ILE A 176 4.26 -20.96 8.71
C ILE A 176 2.96 -21.62 9.17
N LEU A 177 2.80 -22.92 8.94
CA LEU A 177 1.57 -23.65 9.27
C LEU A 177 1.29 -23.62 10.78
N ASP A 178 2.32 -23.72 11.63
CA ASP A 178 2.17 -23.59 13.07
C ASP A 178 1.69 -22.21 13.50
N LYS A 179 2.19 -21.14 12.87
CA LYS A 179 1.67 -19.78 13.12
C LYS A 179 0.20 -19.64 12.71
N VAL A 180 -0.19 -20.24 11.58
CA VAL A 180 -1.59 -20.17 11.10
C VAL A 180 -2.52 -20.95 12.04
N LYS A 181 -2.08 -22.09 12.62
CA LYS A 181 -2.87 -22.83 13.63
C LYS A 181 -3.22 -22.00 14.86
N LEU A 182 -2.41 -21.00 15.21
CA LEU A 182 -2.65 -20.10 16.34
C LEU A 182 -3.72 -19.04 16.04
N LEU A 183 -4.12 -18.87 14.77
CA LEU A 183 -5.17 -17.93 14.37
C LEU A 183 -6.56 -18.53 14.64
N ARG A 184 -7.30 -17.94 15.59
CA ARG A 184 -8.66 -18.41 15.95
C ARG A 184 -9.78 -17.75 15.14
N ASN A 185 -9.54 -16.58 14.57
CA ASN A 185 -10.59 -15.73 14.00
C ASN A 185 -10.62 -15.71 12.45
N GLU A 186 -9.73 -16.46 11.79
CA GLU A 186 -9.63 -16.49 10.32
C GLU A 186 -10.33 -17.74 9.76
N THR A 187 -11.65 -17.66 9.57
CA THR A 187 -12.48 -18.80 9.15
C THR A 187 -11.98 -19.50 7.89
N LYS A 188 -11.55 -18.75 6.87
CA LYS A 188 -10.98 -19.31 5.63
C LYS A 188 -9.69 -20.08 5.90
N ALA A 189 -8.74 -19.50 6.65
CA ALA A 189 -7.47 -20.15 6.97
C ALA A 189 -7.69 -21.44 7.80
N VAL A 190 -8.57 -21.39 8.79
CA VAL A 190 -8.93 -22.54 9.63
C VAL A 190 -9.59 -23.64 8.80
N SER A 191 -10.46 -23.29 7.85
CA SER A 191 -11.12 -24.28 6.97
C SER A 191 -10.10 -25.03 6.10
N LEU A 192 -9.16 -24.31 5.47
CA LEU A 192 -8.11 -24.90 4.64
C LEU A 192 -7.15 -25.77 5.45
N LEU A 193 -6.73 -25.32 6.64
CA LEU A 193 -5.91 -26.14 7.54
C LEU A 193 -6.61 -27.44 7.92
N LYS A 194 -7.88 -27.37 8.31
CA LYS A 194 -8.65 -28.55 8.73
C LYS A 194 -8.83 -29.55 7.58
N GLU A 195 -8.96 -29.06 6.35
CA GLU A 195 -9.14 -29.90 5.16
C GLU A 195 -7.84 -30.58 4.68
N TYR A 196 -6.69 -29.88 4.78
CA TYR A 196 -5.47 -30.27 4.06
C TYR A 196 -4.21 -30.53 4.91
N LEU A 197 -4.12 -30.04 6.15
CA LEU A 197 -2.87 -30.07 6.93
C LEU A 197 -2.32 -31.49 7.16
N ASN A 198 -3.19 -32.46 7.45
CA ASN A 198 -2.77 -33.82 7.81
C ASN A 198 -2.78 -34.79 6.61
N ASP A 199 -3.03 -34.30 5.41
CA ASP A 199 -3.12 -35.14 4.22
C ASP A 199 -1.75 -35.29 3.54
N LYS A 200 -1.24 -36.53 3.51
CA LYS A 200 0.08 -36.84 2.92
C LYS A 200 0.18 -36.55 1.43
N LYS A 201 -0.96 -36.40 0.73
CA LYS A 201 -0.98 -36.09 -0.71
C LYS A 201 -0.87 -34.60 -1.00
N VAL A 202 -0.99 -33.75 0.03
CA VAL A 202 -0.92 -32.30 -0.12
C VAL A 202 0.52 -31.84 0.02
N ASP A 203 0.99 -31.07 -0.96
CA ASP A 203 2.26 -30.35 -0.86
C ASP A 203 2.14 -29.27 0.24
N GLN A 204 2.82 -29.50 1.36
CA GLN A 204 2.77 -28.61 2.52
C GLN A 204 3.40 -27.23 2.23
N SER A 205 4.31 -27.13 1.26
CA SER A 205 4.89 -25.86 0.82
C SER A 205 3.85 -25.01 0.09
N LEU A 206 3.05 -25.64 -0.78
CA LEU A 206 1.95 -24.96 -1.46
C LEU A 206 0.89 -24.51 -0.46
N LEU A 207 0.50 -25.38 0.47
CA LEU A 207 -0.46 -25.02 1.53
C LEU A 207 0.05 -23.86 2.39
N ALA A 208 1.34 -23.87 2.73
CA ALA A 208 1.97 -22.79 3.49
C ALA A 208 1.94 -21.46 2.73
N LEU A 209 2.20 -21.44 1.41
CA LEU A 209 2.09 -20.23 0.59
C LEU A 209 0.66 -19.70 0.52
N ILE A 210 -0.32 -20.56 0.26
CA ILE A 210 -1.74 -20.17 0.21
C ILE A 210 -2.18 -19.53 1.54
N LEU A 211 -1.65 -20.00 2.67
CA LEU A 211 -2.00 -19.51 4.00
C LEU A 211 -1.10 -18.36 4.50
N LEU A 212 -0.01 -18.06 3.80
CA LEU A 212 0.96 -17.03 4.17
C LEU A 212 0.33 -15.63 4.38
N PRO A 213 -0.68 -15.17 3.62
CA PRO A 213 -1.29 -13.87 3.84
C PRO A 213 -1.89 -13.69 5.25
N PHE A 214 -2.32 -14.76 5.89
CA PHE A 214 -3.00 -14.69 7.19
C PHE A 214 -2.05 -14.47 8.37
N ILE A 215 -0.74 -14.72 8.21
CA ILE A 215 0.26 -14.47 9.28
C ILE A 215 0.66 -13.00 9.38
N PHE A 216 0.42 -12.20 8.32
CA PHE A 216 0.75 -10.78 8.29
C PHE A 216 -0.46 -9.93 8.67
N SER A 217 -0.22 -8.83 9.39
CA SER A 217 -1.20 -7.77 9.54
C SER A 217 -1.08 -6.83 8.34
N PRO A 218 -2.16 -6.54 7.60
CA PRO A 218 -2.07 -5.69 6.41
C PRO A 218 -1.54 -4.29 6.76
N ALA A 219 -0.78 -3.71 5.84
CA ALA A 219 -0.20 -2.38 6.04
C ALA A 219 -1.33 -1.34 6.19
N PRO A 220 -1.29 -0.47 7.22
CA PRO A 220 -2.18 0.67 7.26
C PRO A 220 -1.87 1.60 6.08
N PHE A 221 -2.90 2.14 5.45
CA PHE A 221 -2.75 3.13 4.39
C PHE A 221 -3.58 4.37 4.70
N LYS A 222 -3.06 5.53 4.30
CA LYS A 222 -3.81 6.78 4.39
C LYS A 222 -4.84 6.78 3.26
N ARG A 223 -6.12 6.87 3.60
CA ARG A 223 -7.14 7.29 2.63
C ARG A 223 -7.17 8.80 2.65
N SER A 224 -6.89 9.41 1.51
CA SER A 224 -7.34 10.77 1.22
C SER A 224 -8.80 10.62 0.80
N TRP A 225 -9.71 11.13 1.62
CA TRP A 225 -11.08 11.40 1.19
C TRP A 225 -11.03 12.77 0.50
N ASP A 226 -11.61 12.87 -0.69
CA ASP A 226 -11.68 14.10 -1.50
C ASP A 226 -11.84 15.36 -0.62
N ASP A 227 -10.93 16.32 -0.82
CA ASP A 227 -10.86 17.70 -0.31
C ASP A 227 -11.05 17.97 1.20
N SER A 228 -11.29 16.96 2.04
CA SER A 228 -11.34 17.13 3.50
C SER A 228 -9.96 16.85 4.11
N ALA A 229 -9.45 17.78 4.93
CA ALA A 229 -8.16 17.67 5.63
C ALA A 229 -8.08 16.50 6.65
N SER A 230 -9.09 15.64 6.71
CA SER A 230 -9.15 14.47 7.59
C SER A 230 -8.61 13.23 6.88
N THR A 231 -7.33 12.90 7.11
CA THR A 231 -6.77 11.62 6.65
C THR A 231 -7.17 10.50 7.61
N SER A 232 -8.19 9.74 7.25
CA SER A 232 -8.48 8.48 7.96
C SER A 232 -7.49 7.40 7.54
N THR A 233 -6.94 6.66 8.51
CA THR A 233 -6.11 5.49 8.24
C THR A 233 -7.00 4.28 8.06
N ALA A 234 -7.09 3.77 6.84
CA ALA A 234 -7.77 2.52 6.56
C ALA A 234 -6.77 1.36 6.64
N LYS A 235 -7.27 0.19 7.01
CA LYS A 235 -6.50 -1.06 6.97
C LYS A 235 -7.19 -1.99 5.98
N HIS A 236 -6.39 -2.65 5.15
CA HIS A 236 -6.89 -3.79 4.40
C HIS A 236 -7.17 -4.95 5.35
N SER A 237 -8.08 -5.85 4.97
CA SER A 237 -8.31 -7.08 5.72
C SER A 237 -7.30 -8.15 5.32
N LYS A 238 -7.12 -9.19 6.14
CA LYS A 238 -6.32 -10.36 5.76
C LYS A 238 -6.95 -11.12 4.59
N ALA A 239 -8.28 -11.08 4.48
CA ALA A 239 -9.00 -11.61 3.31
C ALA A 239 -8.63 -10.86 2.02
N ASP A 240 -8.43 -9.53 2.09
CA ASP A 240 -7.92 -8.76 0.96
C ASP A 240 -6.48 -9.16 0.61
N ALA A 241 -5.61 -9.30 1.62
CA ALA A 241 -4.24 -9.76 1.40
C ALA A 241 -4.20 -11.15 0.73
N TYR A 242 -5.06 -12.07 1.18
CA TYR A 242 -5.25 -13.38 0.55
C TYR A 242 -5.69 -13.25 -0.91
N ARG A 243 -6.75 -12.46 -1.15
CA ARG A 243 -7.30 -12.23 -2.49
C ARG A 243 -6.27 -11.70 -3.49
N TYR A 244 -5.46 -10.74 -3.09
CA TYR A 244 -4.45 -10.09 -3.94
C TYR A 244 -3.06 -10.73 -3.87
N PHE A 245 -2.85 -11.72 -3.01
CA PHE A 245 -1.62 -12.52 -3.02
C PHE A 245 -1.83 -13.79 -3.83
N CYS A 246 -2.78 -14.63 -3.42
CA CYS A 246 -3.10 -15.89 -4.06
C CYS A 246 -4.42 -16.45 -3.50
N SER A 247 -5.39 -16.73 -4.36
CA SER A 247 -6.67 -17.38 -3.96
C SER A 247 -6.73 -18.83 -4.43
N HIS A 248 -7.42 -19.69 -3.68
CA HIS A 248 -7.62 -21.09 -4.01
C HIS A 248 -9.11 -21.39 -4.26
N PHE A 249 -9.38 -22.03 -5.39
CA PHE A 249 -10.69 -22.42 -5.87
C PHE A 249 -10.70 -23.91 -6.23
N LYS A 250 -11.84 -24.59 -6.06
CA LYS A 250 -11.96 -26.01 -6.42
C LYS A 250 -12.14 -26.19 -7.91
N THR A 251 -12.79 -25.23 -8.58
CA THR A 251 -13.07 -25.28 -10.01
C THR A 251 -12.82 -23.92 -10.66
N LYS A 252 -12.70 -23.89 -12.00
CA LYS A 252 -12.47 -22.65 -12.77
C LYS A 252 -13.71 -21.75 -12.77
N GLU A 253 -14.91 -22.31 -12.64
CA GLU A 253 -16.16 -21.56 -12.55
C GLU A 253 -16.26 -20.76 -11.24
N GLU A 254 -15.81 -21.32 -10.11
CA GLU A 254 -15.71 -20.61 -8.84
C GLU A 254 -14.77 -19.39 -8.95
N MET A 255 -13.66 -19.54 -9.68
CA MET A 255 -12.73 -18.44 -9.96
C MET A 255 -13.40 -17.34 -10.80
N GLY A 256 -14.10 -17.69 -11.88
CA GLY A 256 -14.76 -16.72 -12.76
C GLY A 256 -15.78 -15.84 -12.03
N THR A 257 -16.66 -16.46 -11.24
CA THR A 257 -17.65 -15.71 -10.43
C THR A 257 -16.99 -14.78 -9.41
N PHE A 258 -15.87 -15.20 -8.82
CA PHE A 258 -15.11 -14.38 -7.88
C PHE A 258 -14.46 -13.17 -8.58
N ASP A 259 -13.93 -13.36 -9.79
CA ASP A 259 -13.26 -12.31 -10.54
C ASP A 259 -14.24 -11.23 -11.02
N GLU A 260 -15.42 -11.62 -11.50
CA GLU A 260 -16.47 -10.70 -11.94
C GLU A 260 -16.97 -9.79 -10.82
N THR A 261 -17.10 -10.31 -9.59
CA THR A 261 -17.48 -9.49 -8.42
C THR A 261 -16.38 -8.51 -7.99
N SER A 262 -15.16 -8.68 -8.54
CA SER A 262 -14.00 -7.90 -8.19
C SER A 262 -13.72 -6.73 -9.13
N THR A 263 -14.61 -6.43 -10.09
CA THR A 263 -14.52 -5.26 -10.96
C THR A 263 -14.34 -3.98 -10.16
N VAL A 264 -13.07 -3.59 -9.97
CA VAL A 264 -12.68 -2.37 -9.31
C VAL A 264 -13.03 -1.22 -10.25
N SER A 265 -13.85 -0.27 -9.79
CA SER A 265 -14.26 0.91 -10.57
C SER A 265 -13.12 1.93 -10.78
N SER A 266 -11.86 1.52 -10.68
CA SER A 266 -10.71 2.40 -10.73
C SER A 266 -10.10 2.42 -12.13
N ALA A 267 -9.68 3.60 -12.57
CA ALA A 267 -8.95 3.82 -13.82
C ALA A 267 -7.56 3.17 -13.87
N ASP A 268 -7.11 2.56 -12.77
CA ASP A 268 -5.82 1.89 -12.63
C ASP A 268 -5.89 0.45 -13.17
N PRO A 269 -4.87 0.01 -13.94
CA PRO A 269 -4.78 -1.38 -14.38
C PRO A 269 -4.75 -2.32 -13.17
N LEU A 270 -5.45 -3.45 -13.28
CA LEU A 270 -5.44 -4.47 -12.25
C LEU A 270 -4.03 -5.05 -12.13
N PRO A 271 -3.48 -5.20 -10.92
CA PRO A 271 -2.20 -5.85 -10.78
C PRO A 271 -2.31 -7.33 -11.18
N PRO A 272 -1.19 -7.98 -11.54
CA PRO A 272 -1.15 -9.41 -11.80
C PRO A 272 -1.74 -10.22 -10.62
N ARG A 273 -2.55 -11.23 -10.92
CA ARG A 273 -3.21 -12.10 -9.92
C ARG A 273 -2.92 -13.56 -10.18
N ILE A 274 -2.74 -14.35 -9.12
CA ILE A 274 -2.51 -15.80 -9.19
C ILE A 274 -3.64 -16.52 -8.47
N TYR A 275 -4.17 -17.54 -9.14
CA TYR A 275 -5.23 -18.40 -8.64
C TYR A 275 -4.78 -19.85 -8.69
N ILE A 276 -4.98 -20.59 -7.59
CA ILE A 276 -4.77 -22.03 -7.56
C ILE A 276 -6.12 -22.70 -7.80
N ILE A 277 -6.18 -23.55 -8.83
CA ILE A 277 -7.42 -24.20 -9.27
C ILE A 277 -7.29 -25.70 -9.06
N GLY A 278 -8.35 -26.29 -8.50
CA GLY A 278 -8.44 -27.74 -8.31
C GLY A 278 -8.24 -28.17 -6.86
N CYS A 279 -8.36 -29.48 -6.64
CA CYS A 279 -8.17 -30.07 -5.31
C CYS A 279 -6.67 -30.18 -4.99
N LEU A 280 -6.24 -29.63 -3.85
CA LEU A 280 -4.82 -29.70 -3.41
C LEU A 280 -4.29 -31.13 -3.21
N LYS A 281 -5.19 -32.14 -3.22
CA LYS A 281 -4.86 -33.58 -3.10
C LYS A 281 -4.60 -34.26 -4.46
N LYS A 282 -4.92 -33.60 -5.58
CA LYS A 282 -4.98 -34.19 -6.93
C LYS A 282 -4.27 -33.33 -7.97
N ALA A 283 -3.05 -32.88 -7.68
CA ALA A 283 -2.25 -32.04 -8.58
C ALA A 283 -3.02 -30.79 -9.07
N PRO A 284 -3.25 -29.81 -8.20
CA PRO A 284 -3.87 -28.54 -8.60
C PRO A 284 -3.01 -27.83 -9.66
N THR A 285 -3.65 -27.03 -10.51
CA THR A 285 -2.97 -26.12 -11.45
C THR A 285 -3.04 -24.69 -10.94
N ALA A 286 -2.31 -23.79 -11.58
CA ALA A 286 -2.37 -22.36 -11.29
C ALA A 286 -2.69 -21.56 -12.56
N VAL A 287 -3.44 -20.47 -12.39
CA VAL A 287 -3.72 -19.50 -13.44
C VAL A 287 -3.19 -18.15 -13.00
N ILE A 288 -2.36 -17.53 -13.83
CA ILE A 288 -1.91 -16.16 -13.68
C ILE A 288 -2.74 -15.28 -14.62
N LEU A 289 -3.45 -14.30 -14.06
CA LEU A 289 -4.09 -13.23 -14.81
C LEU A 289 -3.16 -12.02 -14.88
N LEU A 290 -2.80 -11.64 -16.10
CA LEU A 290 -2.10 -10.40 -16.41
C LEU A 290 -2.95 -9.62 -17.42
N ASP A 291 -3.55 -8.52 -16.96
CA ASP A 291 -4.62 -7.82 -17.68
C ASP A 291 -5.77 -8.78 -18.04
N ASP A 292 -6.07 -8.95 -19.33
CA ASP A 292 -7.13 -9.83 -19.87
C ASP A 292 -6.57 -11.18 -20.36
N ILE A 293 -5.31 -11.50 -20.06
CA ILE A 293 -4.64 -12.72 -20.53
C ILE A 293 -4.49 -13.72 -19.38
N GLU A 294 -4.97 -14.95 -19.62
CA GLU A 294 -4.82 -16.11 -18.74
C GLU A 294 -3.58 -16.94 -19.12
N TYR A 295 -2.70 -17.16 -18.15
CA TYR A 295 -1.56 -18.06 -18.26
C TYR A 295 -1.76 -19.25 -17.33
N GLU A 296 -2.01 -20.43 -17.90
CA GLU A 296 -2.15 -21.67 -17.11
C GLU A 296 -0.79 -22.34 -16.90
N ILE A 297 -0.50 -22.71 -15.65
CA ILE A 297 0.76 -23.31 -15.22
C ILE A 297 0.44 -24.59 -14.44
N SER A 298 1.04 -25.70 -14.86
CA SER A 298 0.74 -27.02 -14.27
C SER A 298 1.22 -27.17 -12.83
N ASP A 299 2.34 -26.54 -12.46
CA ASP A 299 2.85 -26.54 -11.08
C ASP A 299 2.59 -25.18 -10.39
N PRO A 300 1.71 -25.14 -9.36
CA PRO A 300 1.46 -23.93 -8.59
C PRO A 300 2.68 -23.28 -7.95
N LEU A 301 3.69 -24.06 -7.54
CA LEU A 301 4.90 -23.48 -6.95
C LEU A 301 5.74 -22.74 -8.00
N ASP A 302 5.76 -23.27 -9.23
CA ASP A 302 6.36 -22.61 -10.38
C ASP A 302 5.62 -21.32 -10.75
N ALA A 303 4.29 -21.31 -10.61
CA ALA A 303 3.49 -20.11 -10.84
C ALA A 303 3.82 -18.97 -9.84
N PHE A 304 4.19 -19.27 -8.59
CA PHE A 304 4.70 -18.24 -7.67
C PHE A 304 6.05 -17.67 -8.11
N ASP A 305 6.93 -18.48 -8.70
CA ASP A 305 8.18 -18.02 -9.30
C ASP A 305 7.92 -17.09 -10.49
N VAL A 306 7.08 -17.53 -11.42
CA VAL A 306 6.66 -16.74 -12.59
C VAL A 306 6.03 -15.43 -12.15
N MET A 307 5.08 -15.46 -11.21
CA MET A 307 4.38 -14.26 -10.73
C MET A 307 5.36 -13.25 -10.13
N PHE A 308 6.31 -13.70 -9.30
CA PHE A 308 7.34 -12.81 -8.75
C PHE A 308 8.22 -12.20 -9.84
N LYS A 309 8.66 -13.02 -10.81
CA LYS A 309 9.45 -12.59 -11.97
C LYS A 309 8.70 -11.58 -12.85
N ILE A 310 7.38 -11.72 -13.02
CA ILE A 310 6.52 -10.74 -13.70
C ILE A 310 6.60 -9.38 -12.99
N PHE A 311 6.44 -9.35 -11.66
CA PHE A 311 6.51 -8.08 -10.91
C PHE A 311 7.84 -7.35 -11.12
N ILE A 312 8.96 -8.05 -10.97
CA ILE A 312 10.29 -7.42 -11.05
C ILE A 312 10.75 -7.14 -12.48
N GLY A 313 10.43 -8.02 -13.43
CA GLY A 313 10.80 -7.91 -14.84
C GLY A 313 10.09 -6.73 -15.49
N LEU A 314 8.78 -6.62 -15.26
CA LEU A 314 7.96 -5.50 -15.75
C LEU A 314 8.01 -4.26 -14.84
N ASN A 315 8.76 -4.30 -13.74
CA ASN A 315 8.87 -3.21 -12.77
C ASN A 315 7.51 -2.75 -12.21
N LEU A 316 6.61 -3.71 -11.98
CA LEU A 316 5.29 -3.48 -11.44
C LEU A 316 5.35 -3.32 -9.92
N LYS A 317 4.44 -2.50 -9.38
CA LYS A 317 4.26 -2.38 -7.94
C LYS A 317 3.44 -3.55 -7.43
N TYR A 318 3.82 -4.12 -6.29
CA TYR A 318 2.97 -5.11 -5.63
C TYR A 318 1.61 -4.51 -5.24
N PRO A 319 0.53 -5.29 -5.24
CA PRO A 319 -0.77 -4.83 -4.77
C PRO A 319 -0.67 -4.34 -3.32
N ARG A 320 -1.25 -3.17 -3.01
CA ARG A 320 -1.19 -2.59 -1.65
C ARG A 320 -1.74 -3.52 -0.57
N GLN A 321 -2.73 -4.33 -0.94
CA GLN A 321 -3.41 -5.30 -0.08
C GLN A 321 -2.48 -6.44 0.36
N SER A 322 -1.59 -6.90 -0.54
CA SER A 322 -0.68 -8.03 -0.34
C SER A 322 0.80 -7.64 -0.32
N VAL A 323 1.10 -6.34 -0.28
CA VAL A 323 2.46 -5.78 -0.41
C VAL A 323 3.44 -6.35 0.62
N ILE A 324 3.00 -6.57 1.86
CA ILE A 324 3.83 -7.15 2.92
C ILE A 324 4.20 -8.60 2.59
N VAL A 325 3.25 -9.37 2.05
CA VAL A 325 3.45 -10.78 1.69
C VAL A 325 4.44 -10.90 0.54
N TRP A 326 4.28 -10.08 -0.50
CA TRP A 326 5.22 -10.04 -1.62
C TRP A 326 6.61 -9.54 -1.20
N THR A 327 6.70 -8.56 -0.30
CA THR A 327 7.99 -8.11 0.25
C THR A 327 8.66 -9.19 1.10
N PHE A 328 7.89 -10.04 1.78
CA PHE A 328 8.43 -11.22 2.46
C PHE A 328 9.05 -12.18 1.44
N ILE A 329 8.34 -12.52 0.36
CA ILE A 329 8.88 -13.39 -0.71
C ILE A 329 10.15 -12.78 -1.31
N GLU A 330 10.12 -11.49 -1.65
CA GLU A 330 11.28 -10.74 -2.17
C GLU A 330 12.52 -10.87 -1.26
N ARG A 331 12.37 -10.58 0.03
CA ARG A 331 13.50 -10.55 0.98
C ARG A 331 13.93 -11.93 1.46
N PHE A 332 12.98 -12.84 1.66
CA PHE A 332 13.25 -14.16 2.23
C PHE A 332 13.65 -15.18 1.16
N VAL A 333 12.87 -15.29 0.08
CA VAL A 333 13.11 -16.28 -0.97
C VAL A 333 14.17 -15.78 -1.94
N TYR A 334 14.00 -14.57 -2.46
CA TYR A 334 14.85 -14.02 -3.53
C TYR A 334 16.05 -13.21 -3.03
N ARG A 335 16.11 -12.91 -1.73
CA ARG A 335 17.17 -12.09 -1.10
C ARG A 335 17.33 -10.69 -1.73
N LEU A 336 16.25 -10.17 -2.29
CA LEU A 336 16.17 -8.84 -2.90
C LEU A 336 15.69 -7.79 -1.88
N HIS A 337 16.09 -6.53 -2.06
CA HIS A 337 15.80 -5.41 -1.16
C HIS A 337 15.34 -4.15 -1.91
N GLN A 338 14.55 -4.31 -2.96
CA GLN A 338 14.09 -3.20 -3.79
C GLN A 338 13.01 -2.38 -3.12
N ASN A 339 12.10 -3.03 -2.38
CA ASN A 339 11.00 -2.35 -1.72
C ASN A 339 11.36 -1.93 -0.28
N HIS A 340 11.42 -0.61 -0.07
CA HIS A 340 11.71 0.02 1.23
C HIS A 340 10.49 0.08 2.17
N ILE A 341 9.79 -1.04 2.34
CA ILE A 341 8.76 -1.13 3.38
C ILE A 341 9.45 -1.45 4.70
N ASN A 342 9.42 -0.48 5.60
CA ASN A 342 9.88 -0.67 6.97
C ASN A 342 8.68 -1.10 7.83
N ASN A 343 8.48 -2.40 7.94
CA ASN A 343 7.43 -3.00 8.74
C ASN A 343 8.08 -3.93 9.78
N SER A 344 7.89 -3.62 11.07
CA SER A 344 8.53 -4.37 12.16
C SER A 344 8.08 -5.82 12.20
N GLN A 345 6.78 -6.09 11.98
CA GLN A 345 6.24 -7.45 11.93
C GLN A 345 6.87 -8.27 10.80
N LEU A 346 7.05 -7.67 9.62
CA LEU A 346 7.73 -8.31 8.49
C LEU A 346 9.16 -8.73 8.87
N LEU A 347 9.94 -7.82 9.48
CA LEU A 347 11.32 -8.11 9.89
C LEU A 347 11.37 -9.19 10.97
N THR A 348 10.47 -9.15 11.95
CA THR A 348 10.35 -10.19 12.98
C THR A 348 10.06 -11.55 12.35
N ILE A 349 9.11 -11.62 11.42
CA ILE A 349 8.78 -12.87 10.73
C ILE A 349 9.96 -13.36 9.89
N ILE A 350 10.65 -12.48 9.14
CA ILE A 350 11.84 -12.85 8.36
C ILE A 350 12.93 -13.45 9.27
N ASN A 351 13.22 -12.81 10.40
CA ASN A 351 14.23 -13.28 11.35
C ASN A 351 13.83 -14.63 11.96
N GLU A 352 12.58 -14.78 12.37
CA GLU A 352 12.07 -16.05 12.90
C GLU A 352 12.19 -17.18 11.88
N MET A 353 11.80 -16.94 10.62
CA MET A 353 11.87 -17.94 9.55
C MET A 353 13.32 -18.27 9.18
N THR A 354 14.22 -17.27 9.19
CA THR A 354 15.66 -17.47 8.92
C THR A 354 16.30 -18.32 10.01
N ASN A 355 16.01 -18.02 11.27
CA ASN A 355 16.49 -18.81 12.41
C ASN A 355 15.96 -20.24 12.39
N TYR A 356 14.71 -20.44 11.97
CA TYR A 356 14.11 -21.76 11.83
C TYR A 356 14.78 -22.57 10.70
N ALA A 357 14.95 -21.97 9.53
CA ALA A 357 15.64 -22.61 8.39
C ALA A 357 17.11 -22.95 8.73
N GLY A 358 17.81 -22.10 9.48
CA GLY A 358 19.18 -22.39 9.92
C GLY A 358 19.29 -23.57 10.89
N LYS A 359 18.30 -23.77 11.77
CA LYS A 359 18.27 -24.90 12.72
C LYS A 359 18.04 -26.23 12.03
N THR A 360 17.06 -26.30 11.13
CA THR A 360 16.73 -27.52 10.38
C THR A 360 17.93 -28.04 9.57
N LEU A 361 18.70 -27.14 8.93
CA LEU A 361 19.92 -27.51 8.21
C LEU A 361 21.04 -28.08 9.09
N ASN A 362 21.10 -27.71 10.36
CA ASN A 362 22.13 -28.21 11.28
C ASN A 362 21.75 -29.57 11.89
N GLU A 363 20.46 -29.83 12.08
CA GLU A 363 19.95 -31.14 12.50
C GLU A 363 20.25 -32.21 11.45
N ASP A 364 20.04 -31.91 10.16
CA ASP A 364 20.37 -32.81 9.05
C ASP A 364 21.87 -33.15 8.97
N LYS A 365 22.76 -32.21 9.36
CA LYS A 365 24.21 -32.46 9.37
C LYS A 365 24.66 -33.37 10.51
N ASN A 366 23.93 -33.38 11.63
CA ASN A 366 24.32 -34.16 12.81
C ASN A 366 23.84 -35.63 12.74
N GLU A 367 22.89 -35.95 11.87
CA GLU A 367 22.44 -37.34 11.66
C GLU A 367 23.26 -38.11 10.60
N VAL A 368 24.05 -37.42 9.77
CA VAL A 368 24.91 -38.07 8.76
C VAL A 368 26.29 -38.37 9.37
N LYS A 369 26.50 -39.62 9.80
CA LYS A 369 27.84 -40.14 10.13
C LYS A 369 28.80 -39.95 8.94
N PRO A 370 30.08 -39.58 9.18
CA PRO A 370 30.96 -39.14 8.11
C PRO A 370 31.31 -40.30 7.18
N GLN A 371 30.83 -40.22 5.94
CA GLN A 371 31.48 -40.85 4.78
C GLN A 371 31.62 -39.82 3.66
N ASN A 372 32.89 -39.52 3.39
CA ASN A 372 33.52 -38.90 2.23
C ASN A 372 33.16 -37.46 1.83
N ASN A 373 34.25 -36.69 1.73
CA ASN A 373 34.37 -35.32 1.26
C ASN A 373 33.96 -35.20 -0.21
N ASP A 374 33.14 -34.18 -0.50
CA ASP A 374 33.25 -33.31 -1.69
C ASP A 374 32.01 -32.40 -1.81
N ARG A 375 31.82 -31.45 -0.86
CA ARG A 375 30.86 -30.32 -1.00
C ARG A 375 31.29 -29.12 -0.15
N GLN A 376 32.26 -28.33 -0.62
CA GLN A 376 32.73 -27.13 0.09
C GLN A 376 32.24 -25.78 -0.49
N ASP A 377 31.61 -25.73 -1.66
CA ASP A 377 31.45 -24.45 -2.36
C ASP A 377 30.25 -23.58 -1.93
N ASN A 378 29.26 -24.12 -1.20
CA ASN A 378 28.08 -23.36 -0.76
C ASN A 378 28.16 -22.80 0.68
N ILE A 379 29.18 -23.20 1.46
CA ILE A 379 29.31 -22.77 2.87
C ILE A 379 29.98 -21.38 2.98
N GLY A 380 30.92 -21.07 2.08
CA GLY A 380 31.67 -19.81 2.12
C GLY A 380 30.82 -18.55 1.88
N ILE A 381 29.73 -18.66 1.12
CA ILE A 381 28.88 -17.51 0.75
C ILE A 381 28.01 -17.07 1.95
N HIS A 382 27.57 -18.01 2.80
CA HIS A 382 26.73 -17.70 3.95
C HIS A 382 27.50 -17.10 5.13
N GLN A 383 28.75 -17.55 5.35
CA GLN A 383 29.63 -16.97 6.36
C GLN A 383 30.01 -15.53 5.99
N LYS A 384 30.35 -15.30 4.72
CA LYS A 384 30.64 -13.96 4.20
C LYS A 384 29.49 -12.97 4.41
N LEU A 385 28.24 -13.43 4.35
CA LEU A 385 27.08 -12.59 4.61
C LEU A 385 26.86 -12.29 6.10
N LEU A 386 27.13 -13.24 7.00
CA LEU A 386 27.13 -12.95 8.45
C LEU A 386 28.18 -11.90 8.78
N ASP A 387 29.36 -12.01 8.18
CA ASP A 387 30.45 -11.05 8.33
C ASP A 387 30.06 -9.67 7.74
N ASP A 388 29.41 -9.63 6.57
CA ASP A 388 28.91 -8.38 5.96
C ASP A 388 27.78 -7.73 6.78
N PHE A 389 26.90 -8.53 7.41
CA PHE A 389 25.85 -8.01 8.32
C PHE A 389 26.44 -7.40 9.59
N GLU A 390 27.50 -8.00 10.13
CA GLU A 390 28.24 -7.50 11.29
C GLU A 390 28.95 -6.18 10.95
N ILE A 391 29.59 -6.10 9.78
CA ILE A 391 30.20 -4.86 9.26
C ILE A 391 29.16 -3.73 9.11
N ILE A 392 27.97 -4.03 8.58
CA ILE A 392 26.90 -3.03 8.41
C ILE A 392 26.35 -2.56 9.77
N ALA A 393 26.24 -3.46 10.75
CA ALA A 393 25.83 -3.10 12.11
C ALA A 393 26.85 -2.17 12.78
N ASP A 394 28.14 -2.45 12.64
CA ASP A 394 29.25 -1.63 13.14
C ASP A 394 29.33 -0.26 12.47
N GLN A 395 29.10 -0.19 11.16
CA GLN A 395 29.03 1.08 10.43
C GLN A 395 27.86 1.94 10.92
N LYS A 396 26.68 1.35 11.17
CA LYS A 396 25.52 2.06 11.71
C LYS A 396 25.76 2.56 13.13
N TYR A 397 26.38 1.74 13.98
CA TYR A 397 26.78 2.15 15.32
C TYR A 397 27.78 3.32 15.28
N THR A 398 28.79 3.23 14.41
CA THR A 398 29.80 4.30 14.21
C THR A 398 29.17 5.61 13.72
N ILE A 399 28.23 5.55 12.77
CA ILE A 399 27.51 6.73 12.27
C ILE A 399 26.67 7.37 13.39
N LYS A 400 26.00 6.56 14.21
CA LYS A 400 25.23 7.04 15.36
C LYS A 400 26.14 7.75 16.36
N THR A 401 27.26 7.13 16.73
CA THR A 401 28.24 7.73 17.67
C THR A 401 28.84 9.03 17.13
N ARG A 402 29.12 9.12 15.82
CA ARG A 402 29.58 10.38 15.19
C ARG A 402 28.53 11.48 15.22
N LYS A 403 27.26 11.15 14.98
CA LYS A 403 26.15 12.11 15.09
C LYS A 403 26.00 12.62 16.53
N ASP A 404 26.09 11.73 17.51
CA ASP A 404 25.98 12.09 18.93
C ASP A 404 27.17 12.97 19.38
N LEU A 405 28.39 12.73 18.87
CA LEU A 405 29.56 13.59 19.10
C LEU A 405 29.40 14.96 18.46
N HIS A 406 28.91 15.02 17.22
CA HIS A 406 28.70 16.29 16.51
C HIS A 406 27.62 17.15 17.19
N ILE A 407 26.55 16.52 17.68
CA ILE A 407 25.51 17.22 18.48
C ILE A 407 26.11 17.79 19.77
N LYS A 408 26.98 17.04 20.46
CA LYS A 408 27.67 17.54 21.67
C LYS A 408 28.60 18.71 21.36
N GLU A 409 29.31 18.68 20.24
CA GLU A 409 30.19 19.76 19.79
C GLU A 409 29.42 21.04 19.50
N ILE A 410 28.31 20.96 18.75
CA ILE A 410 27.41 22.09 18.49
C ILE A 410 26.90 22.68 19.81
N TYR A 411 26.50 21.83 20.76
CA TYR A 411 26.00 22.29 22.06
C TYR A 411 27.09 23.00 22.87
N SER A 412 28.33 22.53 22.82
CA SER A 412 29.48 23.16 23.49
C SER A 412 29.82 24.52 22.87
N ASN A 413 29.77 24.65 21.54
CA ASN A 413 30.04 25.90 20.84
C ASN A 413 28.98 26.97 21.16
N ASN A 414 27.70 26.59 21.17
CA ASN A 414 26.61 27.50 21.53
C ASN A 414 26.71 27.98 22.99
N GLN A 415 27.22 27.15 23.91
CA GLN A 415 27.47 27.57 25.29
C GLN A 415 28.66 28.55 25.41
N ALA A 416 29.70 28.36 24.59
CA ALA A 416 30.84 29.28 24.54
C ALA A 416 30.43 30.65 23.98
N GLU A 417 29.63 30.67 22.91
CA GLU A 417 29.08 31.91 22.33
C GLU A 417 28.18 32.65 23.32
N LYS A 418 27.33 31.93 24.06
CA LYS A 418 26.48 32.54 25.09
C LYS A 418 27.30 33.20 26.20
N LYS A 419 28.40 32.58 26.63
CA LYS A 419 29.33 33.18 27.62
C LYS A 419 30.03 34.42 27.08
N ASN A 420 30.37 34.46 25.79
CA ASN A 420 30.95 35.65 25.16
C ASN A 420 29.95 36.81 25.05
N TYR A 421 28.66 36.51 24.84
CA TYR A 421 27.60 37.54 24.85
C TYR A 421 27.31 38.07 26.26
N GLU A 422 27.27 37.20 27.27
CA GLU A 422 27.05 37.60 28.67
C GLU A 422 28.22 38.42 29.25
N SER A 423 29.44 38.25 28.72
CA SER A 423 30.60 39.08 29.07
C SER A 423 30.68 40.42 28.31
N SER A 424 29.82 40.63 27.30
CA SER A 424 29.70 41.86 26.53
C SER A 424 28.57 42.79 27.01
N ALA A 425 27.72 42.34 27.94
CA ALA A 425 26.48 43.04 28.31
C ALA A 425 26.61 44.04 29.48
N ASP A 426 27.82 44.33 29.96
CA ASP A 426 28.05 45.27 31.08
C ASP A 426 28.29 46.74 30.65
N VAL A 427 28.00 47.12 29.41
CA VAL A 427 28.18 48.50 28.93
C VAL A 427 26.93 48.99 28.20
N GLU A 428 26.02 49.61 28.94
CA GLU A 428 25.25 50.84 28.62
C GLU A 428 23.94 50.91 29.43
N LYS A 429 24.03 51.54 30.60
CA LYS A 429 22.89 52.22 31.24
C LYS A 429 22.92 53.68 30.82
N LEU A 430 22.07 54.09 29.89
CA LEU A 430 21.68 55.49 29.71
C LEU A 430 20.17 55.55 29.43
N GLY A 431 19.48 56.28 30.29
CA GLY A 431 18.03 56.38 30.32
C GLY A 431 17.46 57.34 29.30
N PHE A 432 16.17 57.21 29.06
CA PHE A 432 15.32 58.29 28.59
C PHE A 432 13.90 58.12 29.15
N ASP A 433 13.46 59.14 29.87
CA ASP A 433 12.09 59.42 30.23
C ASP A 433 11.32 59.90 28.99
N HIS A 434 10.07 59.47 28.81
CA HIS A 434 8.98 60.37 28.42
C HIS A 434 7.59 59.74 28.59
N GLU A 435 6.71 60.59 29.13
CA GLU A 435 5.30 60.42 29.48
C GLU A 435 4.33 60.30 28.27
N ASP A 436 3.38 59.36 28.35
CA ASP A 436 1.89 59.46 28.26
C ASP A 436 1.16 60.25 27.12
N PRO A 437 -0.17 60.12 26.94
CA PRO A 437 -1.00 58.91 26.78
C PRO A 437 -2.04 59.06 25.64
N PHE A 438 -2.65 57.98 25.13
CA PHE A 438 -4.01 58.08 24.58
C PHE A 438 -4.84 56.81 24.78
N TYR A 439 -6.02 57.06 25.33
CA TYR A 439 -7.05 56.17 25.83
C TYR A 439 -8.10 55.94 24.73
N VAL A 440 -8.46 54.70 24.40
CA VAL A 440 -9.78 54.36 23.86
C VAL A 440 -10.21 53.01 24.43
N LYS A 441 -11.32 53.05 25.18
CA LYS A 441 -12.08 51.91 25.70
C LYS A 441 -12.70 51.12 24.54
N ASP A 442 -12.75 49.80 24.68
CA ASP A 442 -13.99 49.05 24.40
C ASP A 442 -14.04 47.79 25.27
N GLU A 443 -15.18 47.66 25.94
CA GLU A 443 -15.57 46.61 26.88
C GLU A 443 -16.08 45.38 26.11
N PHE A 444 -15.68 44.17 26.52
CA PHE A 444 -16.53 42.98 26.44
C PHE A 444 -16.09 41.97 27.51
N GLU A 445 -16.90 41.86 28.56
CA GLU A 445 -16.83 40.82 29.59
C GLU A 445 -17.30 39.47 29.03
N PHE A 446 -16.61 38.39 29.40
CA PHE A 446 -17.24 37.08 29.51
C PHE A 446 -16.82 36.36 30.79
N VAL A 447 -17.84 35.82 31.44
CA VAL A 447 -17.92 35.30 32.79
C VAL A 447 -17.16 33.96 32.93
N LEU A 448 -16.27 33.89 33.92
CA LEU A 448 -15.88 32.66 34.59
C LEU A 448 -16.66 32.57 35.90
N ASN A 449 -17.32 31.45 36.16
CA ASN A 449 -17.66 31.09 37.53
C ASN A 449 -17.49 29.59 37.78
N GLN A 450 -16.61 29.34 38.75
CA GLN A 450 -16.37 28.07 39.42
C GLN A 450 -17.62 27.66 40.22
N ARG A 451 -17.78 26.35 40.47
CA ARG A 451 -18.68 25.85 41.50
C ARG A 451 -17.94 24.93 42.45
N ASP A 452 -18.23 25.19 43.72
CA ASP A 452 -17.70 24.58 44.92
C ASP A 452 -18.24 23.18 45.24
N GLN A 453 -17.52 22.65 46.22
CA GLN A 453 -17.53 21.41 46.98
C GLN A 453 -18.79 21.05 47.81
N GLU A 454 -18.82 19.75 48.19
CA GLU A 454 -19.32 19.17 49.46
C GLU A 454 -20.84 19.18 49.72
N THR A 455 -21.51 18.24 50.41
CA THR A 455 -21.23 17.05 51.24
C THR A 455 -22.58 16.32 51.43
N GLN A 456 -22.60 14.99 51.65
CA GLN A 456 -23.27 14.36 52.81
C GLN A 456 -23.23 12.83 52.80
N THR A 457 -23.13 12.31 54.02
CA THR A 457 -22.81 10.98 54.51
C THR A 457 -24.05 10.17 54.93
N ASP A 458 -23.79 8.89 55.25
CA ASP A 458 -24.54 7.95 56.12
C ASP A 458 -25.76 7.25 55.51
N ALA A 459 -26.07 5.96 55.76
CA ALA A 459 -25.43 4.82 56.41
C ALA A 459 -26.30 3.56 56.13
N PHE A 460 -25.75 2.33 56.07
CA PHE A 460 -26.26 1.09 56.72
C PHE A 460 -25.51 -0.21 56.30
N VAL A 461 -24.67 -0.73 57.21
CA VAL A 461 -24.71 -2.06 57.89
C VAL A 461 -24.89 -3.39 57.09
N VAL A 462 -23.80 -4.19 57.10
CA VAL A 462 -23.67 -5.66 57.31
C VAL A 462 -24.07 -6.64 56.18
N SER A 463 -23.08 -7.36 55.63
CA SER A 463 -22.80 -8.79 55.90
C SER A 463 -21.74 -9.39 54.96
N ASP A 464 -21.05 -10.42 55.47
CA ASP A 464 -20.33 -11.48 54.78
C ASP A 464 -18.91 -11.27 54.21
N LYS A 465 -17.96 -11.60 55.07
CA LYS A 465 -16.70 -12.28 54.71
C LYS A 465 -17.03 -13.63 54.04
N ARG A 466 -16.58 -13.83 52.80
CA ARG A 466 -15.93 -15.07 52.30
C ARG A 466 -15.49 -14.94 50.84
N GLN A 467 -14.22 -15.28 50.61
CA GLN A 467 -13.63 -15.72 49.31
C GLN A 467 -13.47 -14.68 48.19
N GLU A 468 -12.37 -13.90 48.24
CA GLU A 468 -11.75 -13.33 47.03
C GLU A 468 -10.23 -13.40 47.13
N ASP A 469 -9.69 -14.59 46.90
CA ASP A 469 -8.33 -14.74 46.38
C ASP A 469 -8.46 -15.34 44.98
N SER A 470 -7.72 -14.77 44.03
CA SER A 470 -7.65 -15.13 42.59
C SER A 470 -8.67 -14.45 41.67
N ASN A 471 -8.55 -13.14 41.47
CA ASN A 471 -8.89 -12.49 40.20
C ASN A 471 -8.03 -11.24 39.99
N GLN A 472 -6.70 -11.42 39.95
CA GLN A 472 -5.83 -10.41 39.36
C GLN A 472 -6.14 -10.37 37.85
N SER A 473 -6.68 -9.24 37.36
CA SER A 473 -7.04 -9.06 35.96
C SER A 473 -5.86 -9.42 35.05
N LYS A 474 -6.13 -10.02 33.88
CA LYS A 474 -5.10 -10.27 32.86
C LYS A 474 -4.36 -8.99 32.46
N ASP A 475 -5.02 -7.84 32.61
CA ASP A 475 -4.47 -6.53 32.30
C ASP A 475 -3.41 -6.10 33.32
N ASP A 476 -3.57 -6.46 34.59
CA ASP A 476 -2.55 -6.18 35.62
C ASP A 476 -1.29 -7.01 35.38
N LYS A 477 -1.45 -8.28 34.96
CA LYS A 477 -0.29 -9.12 34.62
C LYS A 477 0.44 -8.61 33.38
N LEU A 478 -0.29 -8.13 32.38
CA LEU A 478 0.33 -7.54 31.18
C LEU A 478 1.02 -6.21 31.50
N PHE A 479 0.42 -5.40 32.37
CA PHE A 479 1.01 -4.15 32.85
C PHE A 479 2.34 -4.41 33.58
N CYS A 480 2.40 -5.38 34.49
CA CYS A 480 3.63 -5.74 35.20
C CYS A 480 4.74 -6.28 34.26
N ILE A 481 4.37 -6.95 33.17
CA ILE A 481 5.34 -7.46 32.18
C ILE A 481 5.93 -6.32 31.33
N LEU A 482 5.10 -5.35 30.94
CA LEU A 482 5.52 -4.26 30.07
C LEU A 482 6.26 -3.14 30.82
N TYR A 483 5.99 -2.99 32.11
CA TYR A 483 6.43 -1.87 32.92
C TYR A 483 6.94 -2.35 34.31
N PRO A 484 8.01 -3.16 34.35
CA PRO A 484 8.50 -3.77 35.59
C PRO A 484 8.91 -2.72 36.64
N ASP A 485 9.41 -1.56 36.21
CA ASP A 485 9.85 -0.47 37.09
C ASP A 485 8.70 0.25 37.82
N PHE A 486 7.45 -0.04 37.45
CA PHE A 486 6.25 0.63 37.96
C PHE A 486 5.41 -0.28 38.86
N VAL A 487 5.84 -1.53 39.05
CA VAL A 487 5.10 -2.55 39.83
C VAL A 487 4.99 -2.17 41.32
N ASP A 488 5.98 -1.47 41.84
CA ASP A 488 6.03 -1.05 43.25
C ASP A 488 5.43 0.35 43.49
N LEU A 489 4.96 1.03 42.45
CA LEU A 489 4.38 2.36 42.57
C LEU A 489 2.89 2.25 42.95
N SER A 490 2.51 2.96 44.00
CA SER A 490 1.09 3.20 44.30
C SER A 490 0.41 3.95 43.15
N LYS A 491 -0.91 3.81 43.01
CA LYS A 491 -1.70 4.55 42.01
C LYS A 491 -1.47 6.07 42.07
N VAL A 492 -1.21 6.61 43.27
CA VAL A 492 -0.89 8.03 43.48
C VAL A 492 0.45 8.39 42.87
N GLN A 493 1.51 7.62 43.17
CA GLN A 493 2.85 7.83 42.61
C GLN A 493 2.87 7.67 41.08
N LEU A 494 2.07 6.74 40.55
CA LEU A 494 1.92 6.58 39.10
C LEU A 494 1.25 7.82 38.46
N GLY A 495 0.26 8.41 39.13
CA GLY A 495 -0.39 9.65 38.71
C GLY A 495 0.54 10.86 38.74
N GLU A 496 1.36 10.99 39.78
CA GLU A 496 2.38 12.05 39.89
C GLU A 496 3.42 11.94 38.78
N LEU A 497 3.93 10.73 38.54
CA LEU A 497 4.91 10.47 37.49
C LEU A 497 4.35 10.73 36.09
N LEU A 498 3.09 10.35 35.84
CA LEU A 498 2.41 10.64 34.58
C LEU A 498 2.28 12.16 34.36
N THR A 499 1.90 12.89 35.42
CA THR A 499 1.77 14.35 35.38
C THR A 499 3.11 15.02 35.10
N GLU A 500 4.19 14.56 35.74
CA GLU A 500 5.55 15.04 35.48
C GLU A 500 5.97 14.81 34.02
N LYS A 501 5.67 13.63 33.46
CA LYS A 501 5.98 13.29 32.06
C LYS A 501 5.18 14.15 31.08
N ILE A 502 3.90 14.38 31.34
CA ILE A 502 3.04 15.27 30.52
C ILE A 502 3.63 16.69 30.52
N HIS A 503 3.95 17.24 31.69
CA HIS A 503 4.55 18.57 31.78
C HIS A 503 5.89 18.68 31.04
N LYS A 504 6.71 17.62 31.06
CA LYS A 504 7.97 17.56 30.31
C LYS A 504 7.75 17.53 28.79
N ILE A 505 6.69 16.87 28.31
CA ILE A 505 6.32 16.83 26.89
C ILE A 505 5.86 18.23 26.45
N GLU A 506 4.96 18.88 27.18
CA GLU A 506 4.49 20.24 26.89
C GLU A 506 5.67 21.24 26.79
N LYS A 507 6.63 21.14 27.71
CA LYS A 507 7.84 21.98 27.68
C LYS A 507 8.75 21.71 26.47
N LEU A 508 8.75 20.49 25.93
CA LEU A 508 9.49 20.15 24.71
C LEU A 508 8.76 20.65 23.45
N GLU A 509 7.43 20.58 23.43
CA GLU A 509 6.61 21.11 22.34
C GLU A 509 6.75 22.63 22.21
N ASP A 510 6.72 23.37 23.33
CA ASP A 510 6.98 24.82 23.33
C ASP A 510 8.38 25.17 22.79
N LYS A 511 9.41 24.39 23.17
CA LYS A 511 10.76 24.57 22.63
C LYS A 511 10.83 24.28 21.14
N ASN A 512 10.15 23.23 20.67
CA ASN A 512 10.12 22.87 19.26
C ASN A 512 9.40 23.96 18.43
N HIS A 513 8.30 24.49 18.96
CA HIS A 513 7.58 25.61 18.33
C HIS A 513 8.47 26.86 18.20
N LYS A 514 9.21 27.22 19.27
CA LYS A 514 10.18 28.34 19.24
C LYS A 514 11.29 28.11 18.21
N LEU A 515 11.77 26.88 18.06
CA LEU A 515 12.77 26.52 17.05
C LEU A 515 12.21 26.66 15.63
N GLU A 516 10.99 26.21 15.37
CA GLU A 516 10.33 26.37 14.07
C GLU A 516 10.13 27.84 13.69
N VAL A 517 9.74 28.68 14.65
CA VAL A 517 9.61 30.13 14.44
C VAL A 517 10.97 30.76 14.12
N ALA A 518 12.03 30.39 14.84
CA ALA A 518 13.38 30.87 14.57
C ALA A 518 13.90 30.43 13.19
N MET A 519 13.64 29.17 12.79
CA MET A 519 14.00 28.67 11.46
C MET A 519 13.25 29.41 10.35
N LYS A 520 11.96 29.73 10.55
CA LYS A 520 11.17 30.52 9.59
C LYS A 520 11.63 31.97 9.48
N ALA A 521 12.25 32.53 10.53
CA ALA A 521 12.80 33.88 10.49
C ALA A 521 14.19 33.96 9.82
N LEU A 522 14.92 32.84 9.75
CA LEU A 522 16.22 32.74 9.09
C LEU A 522 16.13 32.44 7.59
N LEU A 523 15.02 31.84 7.15
CA LEU A 523 14.68 31.62 5.75
C LEU A 523 13.99 32.84 5.16
#